data_AF-A0A4R6DXL5-F1
#
_entry.id   AF-A0A4R6DXL5-F1
#
_cell.length_a   1.000
_cell.length_b   1.000
_cell.length_c   1.000
_cell.angle_alpha   90.00
_cell.angle_beta   90.00
_cell.angle_gamma   90.00
#
_symmetry.space_group_name_H-M   'P 1'
#
loop_
_entity.id
_entity.type
_entity.pdbx_description
1 polymer ?
#
loop_
_entity_poly.entity_id
_entity_poly.type
_entity_poly.pdbx_seq_one_letter_code
_entity_poly.pdbx_strand_id
1 'polypeptide(L)'
;MKRVFAGAVMAMGLLLAGPASWAAGGVEQLRQFVKATRSAEGEFEQTVLAKSGRKPQQAAGSFAFSRPGKFRWEYQTPYQQLLVGDGERLWIWDRDLNQVTVKRIGDALGATPAAILFGSGDLEQNFELAEGGDSEGLAWVEARPKQEGSGFEAMRIGLAGGQVKRMEMRDNFGQTTTVLFPRFVLNPPVDAGRFRFMPPTGADVIGDDTTKGGR
;
A
#
# COMPACT_ATOMS: atom_id res chain seq x y z
N MET A 1 -5.60 -43.11 72.62
CA MET A 1 -4.35 -42.57 72.08
C MET A 1 -4.42 -42.59 70.55
N LYS A 2 -3.88 -41.54 69.92
CA LYS A 2 -3.61 -41.27 68.49
C LYS A 2 -3.53 -42.53 67.59
N ARG A 3 -4.04 -42.53 66.36
CA ARG A 3 -3.42 -41.81 65.22
C ARG A 3 -4.37 -41.62 64.03
N VAL A 4 -4.21 -40.46 63.42
CA VAL A 4 -4.83 -39.94 62.20
C VAL A 4 -4.15 -40.55 60.97
N PHE A 5 -4.92 -40.87 59.92
CA PHE A 5 -4.40 -40.95 58.55
C PHE A 5 -5.30 -40.12 57.63
N ALA A 6 -4.71 -39.02 57.14
CA ALA A 6 -5.30 -38.13 56.16
C ALA A 6 -5.20 -38.76 54.77
N GLY A 7 -6.33 -38.92 54.08
CA GLY A 7 -6.37 -39.27 52.66
C GLY A 7 -6.02 -38.04 51.82
N ALA A 8 -4.87 -38.09 51.14
CA ALA A 8 -4.48 -37.06 50.19
C ALA A 8 -5.30 -37.22 48.89
N VAL A 9 -6.17 -36.25 48.61
CA VAL A 9 -6.82 -36.08 47.30
C VAL A 9 -5.79 -35.45 46.36
N MET A 10 -5.26 -36.25 45.43
CA MET A 10 -4.39 -35.75 44.36
C MET A 10 -5.25 -35.21 43.23
N ALA A 11 -5.50 -33.89 43.24
CA ALA A 11 -6.17 -33.20 42.16
C ALA A 11 -5.21 -33.05 40.96
N MET A 12 -5.42 -33.86 39.93
CA MET A 12 -4.72 -33.78 38.64
C MET A 12 -5.24 -32.56 37.87
N GLY A 13 -4.53 -31.44 37.94
CA GLY A 13 -4.84 -30.25 37.14
C GLY A 13 -4.56 -30.49 35.65
N LEU A 14 -5.59 -30.70 34.85
CA LEU A 14 -5.48 -30.59 33.39
C LEU A 14 -5.19 -29.13 33.02
N LEU A 15 -3.93 -28.85 32.70
CA LEU A 15 -3.57 -27.65 31.93
C LEU A 15 -4.16 -27.79 30.53
N LEU A 16 -5.31 -27.16 30.31
CA LEU A 16 -5.83 -26.89 28.97
C LEU A 16 -4.88 -25.90 28.29
N ALA A 17 -3.85 -26.42 27.63
CA ALA A 17 -3.11 -25.68 26.63
C ALA A 17 -4.07 -25.44 25.46
N GLY A 18 -4.77 -24.31 25.48
CA GLY A 18 -5.54 -23.84 24.33
C GLY A 18 -4.61 -23.74 23.12
N PRO A 19 -5.10 -24.03 21.89
CA PRO A 19 -4.27 -23.88 20.70
C PRO A 19 -3.77 -22.43 20.66
N ALA A 20 -2.45 -22.26 20.71
CA ALA A 20 -1.83 -20.99 20.36
C ALA A 20 -2.29 -20.69 18.94
N SER A 21 -3.19 -19.73 18.80
CA SER A 21 -3.56 -19.20 17.50
C SER A 21 -2.33 -18.45 17.04
N TRP A 22 -1.46 -19.10 16.28
CA TRP A 22 -0.38 -18.41 15.58
C TRP A 22 -1.10 -17.41 14.67
N ALA A 23 -1.08 -16.13 15.05
CA ALA A 23 -1.55 -15.08 14.19
C ALA A 23 -0.82 -15.25 12.85
N ALA A 24 -1.57 -15.25 11.75
CA ALA A 24 -0.96 -15.34 10.43
C ALA A 24 0.09 -14.22 10.32
N GLY A 25 1.31 -14.58 9.92
CA GLY A 25 2.40 -13.63 9.71
C GLY A 25 1.99 -12.50 8.76
N GLY A 26 2.71 -11.38 8.80
CA GLY A 26 2.39 -10.22 7.98
C GLY A 26 2.34 -10.58 6.49
N VAL A 27 3.24 -11.45 6.03
CA VAL A 27 3.30 -11.84 4.61
C VAL A 27 2.03 -12.57 4.20
N GLU A 28 1.54 -13.48 5.04
CA GLU A 28 0.30 -14.21 4.78
C GLU A 28 -0.91 -13.28 4.80
N GLN A 29 -0.98 -12.35 5.75
CA GLN A 29 -2.03 -11.33 5.76
C GLN A 29 -2.01 -10.47 4.49
N LEU A 30 -0.83 -10.08 4.01
CA LEU A 30 -0.68 -9.28 2.80
C LEU A 30 -1.12 -10.08 1.56
N ARG A 31 -0.74 -11.35 1.46
CA ARG A 31 -1.20 -12.26 0.39
C ARG A 31 -2.71 -12.39 0.37
N GLN A 32 -3.32 -12.58 1.55
CA GLN A 32 -4.77 -12.67 1.68
C GLN A 32 -5.45 -11.35 1.27
N PHE A 33 -4.92 -10.22 1.72
CA PHE A 33 -5.41 -8.89 1.33
C PHE A 33 -5.39 -8.74 -0.20
N VAL A 34 -4.27 -9.03 -0.85
CA VAL A 34 -4.13 -8.91 -2.31
C VAL A 34 -5.04 -9.88 -3.05
N LYS A 35 -5.18 -11.11 -2.56
CA LYS A 35 -6.03 -12.14 -3.18
C LYS A 35 -7.53 -11.84 -3.05
N ALA A 36 -7.98 -11.35 -1.89
CA ALA A 36 -9.39 -11.13 -1.58
C ALA A 36 -9.92 -9.74 -1.97
N THR A 37 -9.03 -8.76 -2.18
CA THR A 37 -9.44 -7.38 -2.46
C THR A 37 -9.40 -7.09 -3.96
N ARG A 38 -10.58 -7.01 -4.58
CA ARG A 38 -10.78 -6.67 -5.99
C ARG A 38 -10.96 -5.17 -6.19
N SER A 39 -11.53 -4.47 -5.23
CA SER A 39 -11.58 -3.02 -5.21
C SER A 39 -11.36 -2.50 -3.80
N ALA A 40 -10.90 -1.26 -3.68
CA ALA A 40 -11.02 -0.53 -2.44
C ALA A 40 -11.06 0.96 -2.68
N GLU A 41 -11.50 1.71 -1.69
CA GLU A 41 -11.38 3.16 -1.67
C GLU A 41 -11.13 3.65 -0.25
N GLY A 42 -10.64 4.87 -0.15
CA GLY A 42 -10.29 5.41 1.14
C GLY A 42 -9.54 6.72 1.07
N GLU A 43 -8.93 7.04 2.20
CA GLU A 43 -8.10 8.23 2.37
C GLU A 43 -6.71 7.85 2.79
N PHE A 44 -5.77 8.74 2.49
CA PHE A 44 -4.39 8.60 2.90
C PHE A 44 -3.86 9.89 3.52
N GLU A 45 -2.95 9.72 4.45
CA GLU A 45 -2.09 10.77 5.00
C GLU A 45 -0.64 10.39 4.77
N GLN A 46 0.09 11.22 4.03
CA GLN A 46 1.48 11.01 3.68
C GLN A 46 2.36 11.98 4.45
N THR A 47 3.45 11.48 5.03
CA THR A 47 4.53 12.28 5.61
C THR A 47 5.85 11.89 4.97
N VAL A 48 6.58 12.89 4.48
CA VAL A 48 7.87 12.72 3.83
C VAL A 48 8.94 13.39 4.67
N LEU A 49 9.89 12.61 5.16
CA LEU A 49 11.03 13.07 5.95
C LEU A 49 12.31 12.96 5.11
N ALA A 50 12.94 14.10 4.85
CA ALA A 50 14.24 14.14 4.17
C ALA A 50 15.38 13.70 5.11
N LYS A 51 16.42 13.07 4.54
CA LYS A 51 17.66 12.68 5.28
C LYS A 51 18.30 13.84 6.04
N SER A 52 18.14 15.07 5.55
CA SER A 52 18.70 16.29 6.14
C SER A 52 18.00 16.75 7.42
N GLY A 53 16.92 16.10 7.85
CA GLY A 53 16.16 16.50 9.05
C GLY A 53 15.35 17.79 8.86
N ARG A 54 15.16 18.24 7.62
CA ARG A 54 14.24 19.34 7.29
C ARG A 54 12.82 19.00 7.76
N LYS A 55 12.01 20.05 7.94
CA LYS A 55 10.60 19.90 8.33
C LYS A 55 9.92 18.85 7.43
N PRO A 56 9.17 17.90 8.02
CA PRO A 56 8.44 16.91 7.24
C PRO A 56 7.47 17.59 6.28
N GLN A 57 7.39 17.08 5.05
CA GLN A 57 6.35 17.48 4.12
C GLN A 57 5.17 16.56 4.32
N GLN A 58 4.00 17.15 4.53
CA GLN A 58 2.75 16.40 4.70
C GLN A 58 1.90 16.56 3.46
N ALA A 59 1.19 15.51 3.07
CA ALA A 59 0.21 15.53 2.02
C ALA A 59 -0.95 14.63 2.39
N ALA A 60 -2.15 14.94 1.94
CA ALA A 60 -3.33 14.11 2.20
C ALA A 60 -4.22 14.05 0.97
N GLY A 61 -5.07 13.04 0.93
CA GLY A 61 -5.96 12.87 -0.18
C GLY A 61 -6.78 11.59 -0.12
N SER A 62 -7.25 11.17 -1.29
CA SER A 62 -8.09 9.99 -1.44
C SER A 62 -7.57 9.04 -2.49
N PHE A 63 -7.94 7.78 -2.37
CA PHE A 63 -7.62 6.77 -3.36
C PHE A 63 -8.83 5.87 -3.64
N ALA A 64 -8.82 5.30 -4.83
CA ALA A 64 -9.68 4.19 -5.21
C ALA A 64 -8.90 3.26 -6.14
N PHE A 65 -9.16 1.97 -6.09
CA PHE A 65 -8.64 1.02 -7.06
C PHE A 65 -9.62 -0.08 -7.40
N SER A 66 -9.45 -0.64 -8.58
CA SER A 66 -10.14 -1.81 -9.06
C SER A 66 -9.15 -2.67 -9.83
N ARG A 67 -8.93 -3.89 -9.35
CA ARG A 67 -8.00 -4.81 -9.98
C ARG A 67 -8.63 -5.45 -11.23
N PRO A 68 -7.82 -5.74 -12.26
CA PRO A 68 -6.40 -5.44 -12.35
C PRO A 68 -6.11 -4.00 -12.85
N GLY A 69 -5.07 -3.38 -12.30
CA GLY A 69 -4.37 -2.24 -12.92
C GLY A 69 -5.09 -0.89 -12.93
N LYS A 70 -6.33 -0.79 -12.43
CA LYS A 70 -7.05 0.49 -12.38
C LYS A 70 -6.93 1.12 -11.02
N PHE A 71 -6.54 2.38 -10.99
CA PHE A 71 -6.47 3.14 -9.75
C PHE A 71 -6.64 4.63 -9.99
N ARG A 72 -7.01 5.31 -8.93
CA ARG A 72 -7.12 6.76 -8.84
C ARG A 72 -6.52 7.15 -7.51
N TRP A 73 -5.55 8.05 -7.53
CA TRP A 73 -4.91 8.58 -6.34
C TRP A 73 -4.87 10.10 -6.46
N GLU A 74 -5.57 10.78 -5.57
CA GLU A 74 -5.81 12.21 -5.64
C GLU A 74 -5.24 12.89 -4.40
N TYR A 75 -4.12 13.59 -4.60
CA TYR A 75 -3.57 14.52 -3.62
C TYR A 75 -4.44 15.78 -3.58
N GLN A 76 -4.93 16.11 -2.39
CA GLN A 76 -5.78 17.27 -2.13
C GLN A 76 -5.01 18.40 -1.45
N THR A 77 -3.98 18.04 -0.67
CA THR A 77 -3.11 19.00 0.02
C THR A 77 -1.65 18.56 -0.02
N PRO A 78 -0.69 19.50 0.04
CA PRO A 78 -0.87 20.95 -0.13
C PRO A 78 -1.04 21.37 -1.59
N TYR A 79 -0.60 20.53 -2.53
CA TYR A 79 -0.71 20.74 -3.97
C TYR A 79 -1.67 19.71 -4.56
N GLN A 80 -2.49 20.14 -5.52
CA GLN A 80 -3.48 19.26 -6.11
C GLN A 80 -2.86 18.46 -7.27
N GLN A 81 -2.78 17.15 -7.08
CA GLN A 81 -2.25 16.25 -8.10
C GLN A 81 -3.14 15.02 -8.20
N LEU A 82 -3.40 14.58 -9.44
CA LEU A 82 -4.21 13.42 -9.71
C LEU A 82 -3.41 12.39 -10.51
N LEU A 83 -3.32 11.18 -9.97
CA LEU A 83 -2.76 10.02 -10.65
C LEU A 83 -3.92 9.08 -11.02
N VAL A 84 -4.02 8.69 -12.29
CA VAL A 84 -5.02 7.74 -12.77
C VAL A 84 -4.33 6.65 -13.56
N GLY A 85 -4.45 5.41 -13.09
CA GLY A 85 -4.13 4.21 -13.87
C GLY A 85 -5.38 3.66 -14.53
N ASP A 86 -5.39 3.55 -15.86
CA ASP A 86 -6.54 3.02 -16.61
C ASP A 86 -6.44 1.51 -16.91
N GLY A 87 -5.33 0.88 -16.49
CA GLY A 87 -4.98 -0.51 -16.77
C GLY A 87 -3.83 -0.66 -17.77
N GLU A 88 -3.57 0.36 -18.58
CA GLU A 88 -2.50 0.38 -19.59
C GLU A 88 -1.52 1.53 -19.36
N ARG A 89 -2.04 2.70 -19.03
CA ARG A 89 -1.31 3.96 -18.86
C ARG A 89 -1.52 4.53 -17.46
N LEU A 90 -0.51 5.27 -17.02
CA LEU A 90 -0.56 6.17 -15.90
C LEU A 90 -0.63 7.60 -16.41
N TRP A 91 -1.68 8.30 -16.01
CA TRP A 91 -1.87 9.73 -16.19
C TRP A 91 -1.55 10.44 -14.88
N ILE A 92 -0.65 11.41 -14.92
CA ILE A 92 -0.29 12.25 -13.77
C ILE A 92 -0.65 13.68 -14.14
N TRP A 93 -1.67 14.25 -13.51
CA TRP A 93 -2.08 15.62 -13.72
C TRP A 93 -1.70 16.47 -12.53
N ASP A 94 -0.78 17.40 -12.75
CA ASP A 94 -0.51 18.52 -11.86
C ASP A 94 -1.50 19.64 -12.17
N ARG A 95 -2.43 19.90 -11.25
CA ARG A 95 -3.52 20.86 -11.50
C ARG A 95 -3.03 22.29 -11.49
N ASP A 96 -2.06 22.59 -10.64
CA ASP A 96 -1.55 23.95 -10.44
C ASP A 96 -0.73 24.40 -11.66
N LEU A 97 0.01 23.46 -12.27
CA LEU A 97 0.75 23.69 -13.51
C LEU A 97 -0.09 23.46 -14.77
N ASN A 98 -1.28 22.90 -14.64
CA ASN A 98 -2.09 22.39 -15.74
C ASN A 98 -1.28 21.50 -16.70
N GLN A 99 -0.48 20.59 -16.15
CA GLN A 99 0.41 19.71 -16.91
C GLN A 99 0.01 18.25 -16.70
N VAL A 100 -0.07 17.49 -17.78
CA VAL A 100 -0.36 16.05 -17.77
C VAL A 100 0.87 15.29 -18.24
N THR A 101 1.36 14.38 -17.43
CA THR A 101 2.39 13.41 -17.80
C THR A 101 1.78 12.04 -18.04
N VAL A 102 2.13 11.40 -19.16
CA VAL A 102 1.62 10.08 -19.55
C VAL A 102 2.77 9.08 -19.61
N LYS A 103 2.60 7.95 -18.94
CA LYS A 103 3.58 6.85 -18.91
C LYS A 103 2.88 5.50 -19.09
N ARG A 104 3.59 4.49 -19.59
CA ARG A 104 3.13 3.10 -19.50
C ARG A 104 3.13 2.67 -18.04
N ILE A 105 2.10 1.92 -17.63
CA ILE A 105 1.94 1.55 -16.23
C ILE A 105 3.12 0.68 -15.74
N GLY A 106 3.61 -0.25 -16.55
CA GLY A 106 4.74 -1.13 -16.21
C GLY A 106 5.99 -0.37 -15.76
N ASP A 107 6.34 0.68 -16.50
CA ASP A 107 7.53 1.51 -16.22
C ASP A 107 7.34 2.41 -14.99
N ALA A 108 6.08 2.65 -14.58
CA ALA A 108 5.74 3.54 -13.47
C ALA A 108 5.50 2.82 -12.14
N LEU A 109 5.34 1.48 -12.14
CA LEU A 109 5.09 0.69 -10.92
C LEU A 109 6.25 0.78 -9.91
N GLY A 110 7.48 1.03 -10.37
CA GLY A 110 8.66 1.17 -9.50
C GLY A 110 8.79 2.50 -8.75
N ALA A 111 7.89 3.46 -8.98
CA ALA A 111 8.06 4.84 -8.51
C ALA A 111 7.11 5.28 -7.39
N THR A 112 6.10 4.48 -7.01
CA THR A 112 5.12 4.89 -5.98
C THR A 112 4.78 3.75 -5.01
N PRO A 113 4.67 4.03 -3.68
CA PRO A 113 4.16 3.07 -2.70
C PRO A 113 2.78 2.50 -3.08
N ALA A 114 1.94 3.34 -3.70
CA ALA A 114 0.63 2.99 -4.24
C ALA A 114 0.64 1.77 -5.18
N ALA A 115 1.68 1.59 -5.99
CA ALA A 115 1.75 0.53 -7.00
C ALA A 115 1.60 -0.89 -6.41
N ILE A 116 2.13 -1.14 -5.21
CA ILE A 116 2.00 -2.41 -4.50
C ILE A 116 0.53 -2.70 -4.14
N LEU A 117 -0.23 -1.67 -3.76
CA LEU A 117 -1.64 -1.83 -3.40
C LEU A 117 -2.53 -2.04 -4.62
N PHE A 118 -2.13 -1.58 -5.80
CA PHE A 118 -3.02 -1.45 -6.96
C PHE A 118 -2.63 -2.30 -8.18
N GLY A 119 -1.51 -3.01 -8.11
CA GLY A 119 -0.99 -3.84 -9.21
C GLY A 119 -1.89 -5.01 -9.62
N SER A 120 -1.36 -5.88 -10.48
CA SER A 120 -2.08 -7.04 -11.05
C SER A 120 -2.50 -8.10 -10.02
N GLY A 121 -1.99 -8.04 -8.80
CA GLY A 121 -2.28 -9.02 -7.74
C GLY A 121 -1.17 -10.03 -7.50
N ASP A 122 -0.08 -9.95 -8.26
CA ASP A 122 1.11 -10.77 -8.08
C ASP A 122 2.25 -9.89 -7.54
N LEU A 123 2.35 -9.84 -6.21
CA LEU A 123 3.40 -9.06 -5.54
C LEU A 123 4.76 -9.72 -5.76
N GLU A 124 4.81 -11.04 -5.69
CA GLU A 124 6.02 -11.84 -5.77
C GLU A 124 6.69 -11.81 -7.15
N GLN A 125 5.96 -11.45 -8.22
CA GLN A 125 6.60 -11.13 -9.51
C GLN A 125 7.56 -9.92 -9.40
N ASN A 126 7.21 -8.92 -8.58
CA ASN A 126 7.93 -7.65 -8.54
C ASN A 126 8.74 -7.46 -7.24
N PHE A 127 8.40 -8.21 -6.19
CA PHE A 127 8.95 -8.02 -4.84
C PHE A 127 9.39 -9.34 -4.21
N GLU A 128 10.47 -9.28 -3.44
CA GLU A 128 10.79 -10.26 -2.42
C GLU A 128 10.14 -9.82 -1.11
N LEU A 129 9.33 -10.71 -0.52
CA LEU A 129 8.58 -10.46 0.71
C LEU A 129 9.22 -11.20 1.88
N ALA A 130 9.40 -10.51 3.01
CA ALA A 130 9.88 -11.09 4.25
C ALA A 130 9.07 -10.59 5.45
N GLU A 131 9.03 -11.37 6.53
CA GLU A 131 8.40 -10.96 7.79
C GLU A 131 9.23 -9.83 8.43
N GLY A 132 8.55 -8.74 8.77
CA GLY A 132 9.12 -7.58 9.47
C GLY A 132 8.83 -7.57 10.97
N GLY A 133 8.16 -8.61 11.48
CA GLY A 133 7.73 -8.75 12.88
C GLY A 133 6.51 -7.91 13.24
N ASP A 134 6.13 -7.95 14.53
CA ASP A 134 5.00 -7.21 15.06
C ASP A 134 5.46 -5.98 15.84
N SER A 135 4.94 -4.81 15.50
CA SER A 135 5.23 -3.55 16.21
C SER A 135 4.11 -2.55 16.02
N GLU A 136 3.84 -1.72 17.03
CA GLU A 136 2.78 -0.70 17.02
C GLU A 136 1.37 -1.28 16.72
N GLY A 137 1.16 -2.56 17.08
CA GLY A 137 -0.10 -3.27 16.79
C GLY A 137 -0.28 -3.66 15.31
N LEU A 138 0.79 -3.60 14.52
CA LEU A 138 0.81 -3.98 13.11
C LEU A 138 1.73 -5.19 12.89
N ALA A 139 1.27 -6.14 12.08
CA ALA A 139 2.12 -7.17 11.50
C ALA A 139 2.83 -6.57 10.26
N TRP A 140 4.15 -6.47 10.31
CA TRP A 140 4.94 -5.83 9.27
C TRP A 140 5.44 -6.82 8.23
N VAL A 141 5.42 -6.37 6.97
CA VAL A 141 6.04 -7.05 5.84
C VAL A 141 7.13 -6.16 5.27
N GLU A 142 8.33 -6.70 5.08
CA GLU A 142 9.35 -6.07 4.25
C GLU A 142 9.11 -6.48 2.79
N ALA A 143 9.10 -5.50 1.88
CA ALA A 143 8.99 -5.70 0.45
C ALA A 143 10.20 -5.05 -0.25
N ARG A 144 11.03 -5.87 -0.89
CA ARG A 144 12.21 -5.43 -1.64
C ARG A 144 11.98 -5.61 -3.14
N PRO A 145 12.15 -4.56 -3.97
CA PRO A 145 11.94 -4.67 -5.40
C PRO A 145 12.98 -5.61 -6.03
N LYS A 146 12.53 -6.49 -6.92
CA LYS A 146 13.41 -7.44 -7.65
C LYS A 146 14.14 -6.78 -8.83
N GLN A 147 13.58 -5.71 -9.38
CA GLN A 147 14.17 -4.98 -10.49
C GLN A 147 15.12 -3.89 -9.97
N GLU A 148 16.33 -3.88 -10.53
CA GLU A 148 17.28 -2.79 -10.33
C GLU A 148 16.75 -1.49 -10.98
N GLY A 149 17.16 -0.33 -10.44
CA GLY A 149 16.67 0.96 -10.91
C GLY A 149 15.31 1.39 -10.37
N SER A 150 14.75 0.64 -9.40
CA SER A 150 13.57 1.10 -8.67
C SER A 150 13.88 2.42 -7.93
N GLY A 151 12.87 3.27 -7.77
CA GLY A 151 13.02 4.57 -7.10
C GLY A 151 13.32 4.46 -5.61
N PHE A 152 13.39 3.25 -5.03
CA PHE A 152 13.50 3.05 -3.60
C PHE A 152 14.37 1.85 -3.17
N GLU A 153 14.92 1.95 -1.97
CA GLU A 153 15.80 0.96 -1.36
C GLU A 153 15.01 -0.13 -0.65
N ALA A 154 13.98 0.28 0.12
CA ALA A 154 13.21 -0.62 0.95
C ALA A 154 11.78 -0.11 1.15
N MET A 155 10.84 -1.06 1.27
CA MET A 155 9.48 -0.77 1.67
C MET A 155 9.02 -1.68 2.81
N ARG A 156 8.20 -1.14 3.71
CA ARG A 156 7.53 -1.87 4.77
C ARG A 156 6.03 -1.63 4.69
N ILE A 157 5.24 -2.67 4.93
CA ILE A 157 3.77 -2.64 4.87
C ILE A 157 3.26 -3.17 6.21
N GLY A 158 2.55 -2.32 6.95
CA GLY A 158 1.96 -2.66 8.24
C GLY A 158 0.49 -3.05 8.07
N LEU A 159 0.15 -4.27 8.50
CA LEU A 159 -1.19 -4.82 8.43
C LEU A 159 -1.82 -4.97 9.82
N ALA A 160 -3.12 -4.73 9.91
CA ALA A 160 -3.92 -5.09 11.08
C ALA A 160 -5.30 -5.59 10.64
N GLY A 161 -5.73 -6.71 11.20
CA GLY A 161 -7.00 -7.34 10.85
C GLY A 161 -7.12 -7.69 9.36
N GLY A 162 -6.00 -8.06 8.71
CA GLY A 162 -5.96 -8.38 7.27
C GLY A 162 -6.08 -7.17 6.34
N GLN A 163 -5.94 -5.94 6.85
CA GLN A 163 -5.97 -4.71 6.06
C GLN A 163 -4.65 -3.97 6.14
N VAL A 164 -4.24 -3.34 5.04
CA VAL A 164 -3.11 -2.41 5.05
C VAL A 164 -3.50 -1.14 5.81
N LYS A 165 -2.71 -0.80 6.83
CA LYS A 165 -2.91 0.40 7.65
C LYS A 165 -1.82 1.44 7.47
N ARG A 166 -0.59 0.99 7.19
CA ARG A 166 0.59 1.85 7.06
C ARG A 166 1.53 1.31 5.99
N MET A 167 2.18 2.22 5.29
CA MET A 167 3.31 1.92 4.41
C MET A 167 4.46 2.85 4.73
N GLU A 168 5.68 2.32 4.66
CA GLU A 168 6.90 3.09 4.80
C GLU A 168 7.82 2.77 3.63
N MET A 169 8.30 3.77 2.93
CA MET A 169 9.23 3.63 1.82
C MET A 169 10.46 4.47 2.09
N ARG A 170 11.64 3.88 1.95
CA ARG A 170 12.91 4.61 1.92
C ARG A 170 13.40 4.70 0.49
N ASP A 171 13.55 5.91 -0.03
CA ASP A 171 14.08 6.13 -1.37
C ASP A 171 15.62 6.03 -1.42
N ASN A 172 16.19 6.02 -2.63
CA ASN A 172 17.65 5.94 -2.84
C ASN A 172 18.41 7.18 -2.36
N PHE A 173 17.72 8.28 -2.05
CA PHE A 173 18.29 9.52 -1.52
C PHE A 173 18.21 9.58 0.01
N GLY A 174 17.67 8.54 0.65
CA GLY A 174 17.49 8.45 2.10
C GLY A 174 16.28 9.21 2.63
N GLN A 175 15.35 9.61 1.76
CA GLN A 175 14.04 10.12 2.15
C GLN A 175 13.17 8.98 2.65
N THR A 176 12.46 9.20 3.75
CA THR A 176 11.48 8.24 4.28
C THR A 176 10.08 8.80 4.07
N THR A 177 9.29 8.10 3.27
CA THR A 177 7.87 8.39 3.05
C THR A 177 7.03 7.43 3.87
N THR A 178 6.19 7.95 4.76
CA THR A 178 5.19 7.18 5.51
C THR A 178 3.81 7.51 4.98
N VAL A 179 2.98 6.51 4.71
CA VAL A 179 1.59 6.66 4.30
C VAL A 179 0.70 5.92 5.29
N LEU A 180 -0.28 6.60 5.86
CA LEU A 180 -1.32 6.05 6.74
C LEU A 180 -2.64 5.97 6.00
N PHE A 181 -3.44 4.95 6.31
CA PHE A 181 -4.75 4.74 5.69
C PHE A 181 -5.87 4.75 6.75
N PRO A 182 -6.34 5.93 7.20
CA PRO A 182 -7.31 6.05 8.29
C PRO A 182 -8.71 5.54 7.92
N ARG A 183 -9.09 5.64 6.64
CA ARG A 183 -10.37 5.15 6.11
C ARG A 183 -10.09 4.22 4.95
N PHE A 184 -10.45 2.94 5.08
CA PHE A 184 -10.22 1.92 4.06
C PHE A 184 -11.47 1.04 3.92
N VAL A 185 -12.14 1.13 2.79
CA VAL A 185 -13.34 0.33 2.48
C VAL A 185 -12.96 -0.72 1.45
N LEU A 186 -13.11 -2.00 1.80
CA LEU A 186 -12.80 -3.12 0.92
C LEU A 186 -14.00 -3.52 0.07
N ASN A 187 -13.72 -3.85 -1.19
CA ASN A 187 -14.66 -4.33 -2.18
C ASN A 187 -15.96 -3.50 -2.32
N PRO A 188 -15.92 -2.15 -2.28
CA PRO A 188 -17.10 -1.37 -2.61
C PRO A 188 -17.45 -1.56 -4.10
N PRO A 189 -18.72 -1.35 -4.49
CA PRO A 189 -19.05 -1.16 -5.91
C PRO A 189 -18.32 0.08 -6.42
N VAL A 190 -17.50 -0.07 -7.47
CA VAL A 190 -16.74 1.05 -8.06
C VAL A 190 -17.17 1.27 -9.49
N ASP A 191 -17.55 2.51 -9.80
CA ASP A 191 -17.85 2.95 -11.17
C ASP A 191 -16.56 2.93 -12.03
N ALA A 192 -16.61 2.24 -13.17
CA ALA A 192 -15.46 2.09 -14.06
C ALA A 192 -14.98 3.42 -14.67
N GLY A 193 -15.86 4.43 -14.77
CA GLY A 193 -15.56 5.78 -15.21
C GLY A 193 -14.64 6.54 -14.27
N ARG A 194 -14.54 6.16 -12.99
CA ARG A 194 -13.59 6.79 -12.03
C ARG A 194 -12.12 6.65 -12.43
N PHE A 195 -11.81 5.64 -13.24
CA PHE A 195 -10.46 5.31 -13.69
C PHE A 195 -10.17 5.78 -15.12
N ARG A 196 -11.08 6.53 -15.73
CA ARG A 196 -10.85 7.17 -17.03
C ARG A 196 -10.35 8.58 -16.77
N PHE A 197 -9.26 8.95 -17.44
CA PHE A 197 -8.75 10.31 -17.41
C PHE A 197 -8.81 10.91 -18.80
N MET A 198 -9.29 12.15 -18.88
CA MET A 198 -9.26 12.97 -20.07
C MET A 198 -8.51 14.25 -19.71
N PRO A 199 -7.39 14.56 -20.39
CA PRO A 199 -6.67 15.81 -20.16
C PRO A 199 -7.62 17.01 -20.25
N PRO A 200 -7.59 17.95 -19.29
CA PRO A 200 -8.42 19.14 -19.36
C PRO A 200 -7.95 20.03 -20.51
N THR A 201 -8.87 20.86 -21.02
CA THR A 201 -8.58 21.79 -22.12
C THR A 201 -7.39 22.69 -21.77
N GLY A 202 -6.44 22.80 -22.70
CA GLY A 202 -5.26 23.64 -22.54
C GLY A 202 -4.17 23.07 -21.64
N ALA A 203 -4.29 21.82 -21.18
CA ALA A 203 -3.20 21.17 -20.47
C ALA A 203 -2.02 20.86 -21.39
N ASP A 204 -0.80 21.06 -20.88
CA ASP A 204 0.42 20.60 -21.56
C ASP A 204 0.60 19.09 -21.34
N VAL A 205 0.57 18.31 -22.41
CA VAL A 205 0.64 16.84 -22.35
C VAL A 205 2.02 16.35 -22.75
N ILE A 206 2.71 15.68 -21.83
CA ILE A 206 4.10 15.23 -21.98
C ILE A 206 4.18 13.72 -21.76
N GLY A 207 4.95 12.99 -22.59
CA GLY A 207 5.24 11.57 -22.41
C GLY A 207 4.80 10.71 -23.61
N ASP A 208 4.54 9.42 -23.35
CA ASP A 208 4.13 8.43 -24.35
C ASP A 208 2.68 8.65 -24.79
N ASP A 209 2.42 9.80 -25.40
CA ASP A 209 1.18 10.08 -26.09
C ASP A 209 1.31 9.53 -27.51
N THR A 210 0.70 8.37 -27.79
CA THR A 210 0.59 7.86 -29.16
C THR A 210 -0.32 8.72 -30.06
N THR A 211 -0.77 9.89 -29.59
CA THR A 211 -1.51 10.89 -30.37
C THR A 211 -0.61 11.90 -31.09
N LYS A 212 0.61 11.49 -31.50
CA LYS A 212 1.32 12.11 -32.62
C LYS A 212 1.31 11.18 -33.85
N GLY A 213 0.13 11.05 -34.45
CA GLY A 213 -0.01 10.61 -35.83
C GLY A 213 -0.11 11.82 -36.75
N GLY A 214 0.89 12.01 -37.62
CA GLY A 214 0.80 12.85 -38.82
C GLY A 214 1.38 14.26 -38.73
N ARG A 215 2.66 14.40 -39.06
CA ARG A 215 3.08 15.45 -40.00
C ARG A 215 3.21 14.81 -41.37
#